data_AF-A0A1B6DIM7-F1
#
_entry.id   AF-A0A1B6DIM7-F1
#
_cell.length_a   1.000
_cell.length_b   1.000
_cell.length_c   1.000
_cell.angle_alpha   90.00
_cell.angle_beta   90.00
_cell.angle_gamma   90.00
#
_symmetry.space_group_name_H-M   'P 1'
#
loop_
_entity.id
_entity.type
_entity.pdbx_description
1 polymer ?
#
loop_
_entity_poly.entity_id
_entity_poly.type
_entity_poly.pdbx_seq_one_letter_code
_entity_poly.pdbx_strand_id
1 'polypeptide(L)'
;MAEDKIFTSEEIQKVNPRYRGKPENFKPAFKRDNKPRSNPKSQLGPKSPSVPKPTQLDRANVAPTPPKNESLFSDAIFGPDVIITEINARQDYSSNFAKIIDIADAAFAEYVPDEVHLDRKLERVEFRYYACALMWLRLIDIKAKQTNQALTREEKDLRKVTEHDVFNLPRPLYVYLAAIGQHKDKMGKLTELEIPPLPITVAGGKGGYHANAVNENTHNLFEEVPTLGVLADIIMSIATANPGVPVIPIELPENTELTTNFIGYLPQQAPSRPEVVRRLNGLGIMPQAFPEYTANTRFNIKYIRSLSDLLGQIPTFKVEKVSIPSLNLIGSATMVIETKPVIIDEVQSWTNRSVETTSAADETSGAMGSAYMCGFQLYKEDGANGNHDIWSCIRGVGEHPWMMPQPWYNNRNDRRNLPPGIGTMRFRGIVERQDLMLENIIRRLIMTKR
;
A
#
# COMPACT_ATOMS: atom_id res chain seq x y z
N MET A 1 16.09 -31.56 -37.96
CA MET A 1 16.04 -32.98 -37.59
C MET A 1 16.76 -33.74 -38.69
N ALA A 2 17.94 -34.28 -38.40
CA ALA A 2 18.68 -35.13 -39.34
C ALA A 2 18.32 -36.57 -39.00
N GLU A 3 17.78 -37.32 -39.96
CA GLU A 3 17.44 -38.72 -39.78
C GLU A 3 18.73 -39.54 -39.64
N ASP A 4 18.87 -40.28 -38.53
CA ASP A 4 19.99 -41.19 -38.31
C ASP A 4 19.93 -42.29 -39.37
N LYS A 5 20.89 -42.27 -40.31
CA LYS A 5 21.00 -43.28 -41.36
C LYS A 5 21.32 -44.63 -40.73
N ILE A 6 20.36 -45.55 -40.75
CA ILE A 6 20.56 -46.94 -40.32
C ILE A 6 21.39 -47.66 -41.39
N PHE A 7 22.59 -48.10 -41.03
CA PHE A 7 23.46 -48.86 -41.93
C PHE A 7 22.98 -50.30 -42.06
N THR A 8 23.12 -50.88 -43.25
CA THR A 8 22.84 -52.31 -43.47
C THR A 8 24.02 -53.18 -43.00
N SER A 9 23.76 -54.46 -42.70
CA SER A 9 24.82 -55.40 -42.27
C SER A 9 25.99 -55.51 -43.26
N GLU A 10 25.72 -55.40 -44.56
CA GLU A 10 26.75 -55.46 -45.61
C GLU A 10 27.65 -54.21 -45.59
N GLU A 11 27.08 -53.03 -45.35
CA GLU A 11 27.84 -51.78 -45.22
C GLU A 11 28.72 -51.78 -43.96
N ILE A 12 28.24 -52.36 -42.86
CA ILE A 12 28.99 -52.48 -41.61
C ILE A 12 30.18 -53.42 -41.77
N GLN A 13 30.02 -54.54 -42.48
CA GLN A 13 31.13 -55.47 -42.73
C GLN A 13 32.27 -54.84 -43.56
N LYS A 14 31.96 -53.91 -44.47
CA LYS A 14 32.99 -53.17 -45.22
C LYS A 14 33.80 -52.23 -44.32
N VAL A 15 33.16 -51.61 -43.33
CA VAL A 15 33.80 -50.62 -42.45
C VAL A 15 34.48 -51.28 -41.24
N ASN A 16 33.89 -52.35 -40.69
CA ASN A 16 34.44 -53.11 -39.57
C ASN A 16 34.11 -54.61 -39.72
N PRO A 17 34.97 -55.39 -40.43
CA PRO A 17 34.71 -56.80 -40.73
C PRO A 17 34.54 -57.71 -39.51
N ARG A 18 34.92 -57.22 -38.32
CA ARG A 18 34.86 -57.99 -37.05
C ARG A 18 33.65 -57.63 -36.19
N TYR A 19 32.79 -56.70 -36.61
CA TYR A 19 31.58 -56.36 -35.87
C TYR A 19 30.55 -57.51 -35.97
N ARG A 20 30.04 -57.98 -34.82
CA ARG A 20 29.03 -59.05 -34.72
C ARG A 20 27.72 -58.60 -34.08
N GLY A 21 27.54 -57.29 -33.86
CA GLY A 21 26.34 -56.72 -33.27
C GLY A 21 25.22 -56.46 -34.29
N LYS A 22 24.03 -56.09 -33.80
CA LYS A 22 22.91 -55.68 -34.67
C LYS A 22 23.20 -54.32 -35.33
N PRO A 23 22.74 -54.08 -36.58
CA PRO A 23 23.09 -52.87 -37.34
C PRO A 23 22.67 -51.55 -36.67
N GLU A 24 21.54 -51.55 -35.98
CA GLU A 24 21.00 -50.41 -35.22
C GLU A 24 21.98 -49.88 -34.15
N ASN A 25 22.91 -50.71 -33.67
CA ASN A 25 23.86 -50.37 -32.63
C ASN A 25 25.26 -50.03 -33.15
N PHE A 26 25.45 -49.98 -34.47
CA PHE A 26 26.75 -49.69 -35.06
C PHE A 26 27.02 -48.18 -35.09
N LYS A 27 28.07 -47.75 -34.38
CA LYS A 27 28.55 -46.35 -34.40
C LYS A 27 29.94 -46.30 -35.06
N PRO A 28 30.08 -45.69 -36.25
CA PRO A 28 31.32 -45.76 -37.04
C PRO A 28 32.53 -45.03 -36.41
N ALA A 29 32.34 -44.20 -35.39
CA ALA A 29 33.38 -43.33 -34.84
C ALA A 29 34.16 -43.88 -33.63
N PHE A 30 33.93 -45.11 -33.16
CA PHE A 30 34.63 -45.64 -31.98
C PHE A 30 35.97 -46.31 -32.32
N LYS A 31 37.07 -45.55 -32.29
CA LYS A 31 38.45 -46.09 -32.27
C LYS A 31 38.80 -46.57 -30.86
N ARG A 32 39.39 -47.76 -30.75
CA ARG A 32 39.76 -48.41 -29.49
C ARG A 32 41.25 -48.18 -29.22
N ASP A 33 41.58 -47.44 -28.17
CA ASP A 33 42.97 -47.17 -27.78
C ASP A 33 43.71 -48.43 -27.31
N ASN A 34 44.97 -48.53 -27.76
CA ASN A 34 45.91 -49.61 -27.47
C ASN A 34 46.35 -49.61 -26.00
N LYS A 35 46.18 -50.73 -25.28
CA LYS A 35 46.89 -50.98 -24.01
C LYS A 35 48.26 -51.63 -24.28
N PRO A 36 49.36 -51.23 -23.59
CA PRO A 36 50.66 -51.87 -23.73
C PRO A 36 50.79 -53.19 -22.95
N ARG A 37 51.76 -53.98 -23.41
CA ARG A 37 52.11 -55.37 -23.10
C ARG A 37 52.63 -55.58 -21.67
N SER A 38 52.27 -56.71 -21.06
CA SER A 38 52.91 -57.28 -19.87
C SER A 38 54.03 -58.25 -20.23
N ASN A 39 55.10 -58.28 -19.42
CA ASN A 39 55.88 -59.45 -18.96
C ASN A 39 57.14 -58.98 -18.18
N PRO A 40 57.83 -59.80 -17.35
CA PRO A 40 57.70 -61.25 -17.12
C PRO A 40 57.63 -61.71 -15.63
N LYS A 41 57.43 -63.02 -15.46
CA LYS A 41 57.40 -63.79 -14.19
C LYS A 41 58.78 -63.84 -13.50
N SER A 42 58.81 -63.78 -12.16
CA SER A 42 59.91 -64.30 -11.33
C SER A 42 59.39 -65.16 -10.18
N GLN A 43 60.27 -66.04 -9.72
CA GLN A 43 60.04 -67.32 -9.07
C GLN A 43 59.78 -67.28 -7.54
N LEU A 44 58.99 -68.28 -7.11
CA LEU A 44 59.08 -69.12 -5.91
C LEU A 44 59.96 -68.66 -4.72
N GLY A 45 59.31 -68.36 -3.59
CA GLY A 45 59.86 -68.39 -2.24
C GLY A 45 58.77 -68.81 -1.22
N PRO A 46 59.11 -69.35 -0.04
CA PRO A 46 58.15 -69.96 0.90
C PRO A 46 57.21 -68.91 1.52
N LYS A 47 55.93 -69.27 1.67
CA LYS A 47 54.86 -68.42 2.23
C LYS A 47 55.12 -68.08 3.70
N SER A 48 55.34 -66.81 4.00
CA SER A 48 55.11 -66.24 5.34
C SER A 48 53.59 -66.16 5.59
N PRO A 49 53.09 -66.31 6.84
CA PRO A 49 51.66 -66.22 7.12
C PRO A 49 51.17 -64.80 6.81
N SER A 50 50.38 -64.66 5.74
CA SER A 50 49.76 -63.39 5.36
C SER A 50 48.58 -63.11 6.30
N VAL A 51 48.73 -62.10 7.15
CA VAL A 51 47.58 -61.39 7.70
C VAL A 51 46.72 -60.93 6.52
N PRO A 52 45.40 -61.18 6.49
CA PRO A 52 44.57 -60.69 5.41
C PRO A 52 44.72 -59.18 5.32
N LYS A 53 45.19 -58.68 4.17
CA LYS A 53 45.16 -57.24 3.88
C LYS A 53 43.71 -56.79 4.02
N PRO A 54 43.45 -55.62 4.63
CA PRO A 54 42.11 -55.05 4.66
C PRO A 54 41.60 -55.03 3.22
N THR A 55 40.43 -55.62 2.99
CA THR A 55 39.74 -55.51 1.72
C THR A 55 39.48 -54.02 1.53
N GLN A 56 40.31 -53.34 0.74
CA GLN A 56 39.95 -52.04 0.20
C GLN A 56 38.67 -52.31 -0.59
N LEU A 57 37.54 -51.93 -0.01
CA LEU A 57 36.31 -51.74 -0.75
C LEU A 57 36.70 -50.85 -1.94
N ASP A 58 36.56 -51.41 -3.15
CA ASP A 58 36.66 -50.71 -4.43
C ASP A 58 35.61 -49.58 -4.45
N ARG A 59 35.91 -48.46 -3.77
CA ARG A 59 35.18 -47.19 -3.87
C ARG A 59 35.92 -46.25 -4.82
N ALA A 60 36.34 -46.77 -5.97
CA ALA A 60 36.92 -45.94 -7.03
C ALA A 60 35.86 -45.42 -8.03
N ASN A 61 34.58 -45.81 -7.90
CA ASN A 61 33.50 -45.38 -8.80
C ASN A 61 32.18 -45.01 -8.08
N VAL A 62 32.21 -44.76 -6.77
CA VAL A 62 31.04 -44.15 -6.12
C VAL A 62 31.18 -42.65 -6.30
N ALA A 63 30.43 -42.08 -7.25
CA ALA A 63 30.25 -40.64 -7.33
C ALA A 63 29.91 -40.12 -5.92
N PRO A 64 30.56 -39.06 -5.42
CA PRO A 64 30.30 -38.54 -4.09
C PRO A 64 28.79 -38.33 -3.98
N THR A 65 28.16 -39.00 -3.03
CA THR A 65 26.74 -38.79 -2.74
C THR A 65 26.62 -37.30 -2.48
N PRO A 66 25.83 -36.54 -3.28
CA PRO A 66 25.67 -35.13 -3.03
C PRO A 66 25.22 -35.01 -1.57
N PRO A 67 25.85 -34.15 -0.75
CA PRO A 67 25.42 -33.98 0.62
C PRO A 67 23.93 -33.66 0.56
N LYS A 68 23.11 -34.58 1.06
CA LYS A 68 21.75 -34.27 1.41
C LYS A 68 21.87 -33.24 2.51
N ASN A 69 21.81 -31.97 2.14
CA ASN A 69 21.54 -30.88 3.07
C ASN A 69 20.08 -31.01 3.53
N GLU A 70 19.71 -32.19 4.04
CA GLU A 70 18.50 -32.36 4.79
C GLU A 70 18.71 -31.54 6.05
N SER A 71 17.82 -30.57 6.22
CA SER A 71 17.80 -29.67 7.36
C SER A 71 17.86 -30.52 8.63
N LEU A 72 18.75 -30.20 9.57
CA LEU A 72 18.83 -30.88 10.88
C LEU A 72 17.48 -30.85 11.63
N PHE A 73 16.58 -29.98 11.18
CA PHE A 73 15.22 -29.78 11.68
C PHE A 73 14.16 -30.71 11.07
N SER A 74 14.43 -31.42 9.96
CA SER A 74 13.41 -32.28 9.32
C SER A 74 13.05 -33.50 10.16
N ASP A 75 13.97 -33.97 11.01
CA ASP A 75 13.79 -35.10 11.93
C ASP A 75 13.91 -34.68 13.42
N ALA A 76 13.84 -33.38 13.70
CA ALA A 76 14.09 -32.86 15.04
C ALA A 76 12.94 -33.19 16.02
N ILE A 77 13.19 -34.17 16.89
CA ILE A 77 12.43 -34.52 18.11
C ILE A 77 12.36 -33.38 19.16
N PHE A 78 12.97 -32.22 18.89
CA PHE A 78 13.09 -31.08 19.80
C PHE A 78 11.91 -30.10 19.74
N GLY A 79 10.94 -30.34 18.85
CA GLY A 79 9.79 -29.45 18.64
C GLY A 79 8.61 -29.55 19.63
N PRO A 80 8.22 -30.72 20.19
CA PRO A 80 6.93 -30.84 20.87
C PRO A 80 6.84 -30.08 22.20
N ASP A 81 7.97 -29.83 22.86
CA ASP A 81 8.02 -29.16 24.17
C ASP A 81 8.43 -27.67 24.10
N VAL A 82 8.72 -27.14 22.91
CA VAL A 82 9.18 -25.76 22.73
C VAL A 82 8.02 -24.89 22.25
N ILE A 83 7.49 -24.07 23.16
CA ILE A 83 6.49 -23.05 22.82
C ILE A 83 7.23 -21.74 22.51
N ILE A 84 7.10 -21.26 21.27
CA ILE A 84 7.62 -19.96 20.87
C ILE A 84 6.53 -18.92 21.13
N THR A 85 6.83 -17.93 21.98
CA THR A 85 5.95 -16.80 22.27
C THR A 85 6.65 -15.49 21.97
N GLU A 86 5.91 -14.48 21.52
CA GLU A 86 6.45 -13.16 21.21
C GLU A 86 6.86 -12.42 22.50
N ILE A 87 8.10 -11.88 22.54
CA ILE A 87 8.64 -11.14 23.70
C ILE A 87 7.95 -9.79 23.88
N ASN A 88 7.60 -9.13 22.77
CA ASN A 88 6.82 -7.89 22.73
C ASN A 88 5.66 -8.08 21.76
N ALA A 89 4.57 -8.68 22.22
CA ALA A 89 3.43 -9.04 21.38
C ALA A 89 2.69 -7.85 20.78
N ARG A 90 2.98 -6.62 21.24
CA ARG A 90 2.23 -5.42 20.89
C ARG A 90 3.18 -4.29 20.55
N GLN A 91 3.14 -3.87 19.30
CA GLN A 91 3.77 -2.66 18.82
C GLN A 91 2.75 -1.95 17.95
N ASP A 92 2.56 -0.68 18.21
CA ASP A 92 1.65 0.16 17.46
C ASP A 92 2.43 1.09 16.54
N TYR A 93 1.80 1.52 15.45
CA TYR A 93 2.32 2.57 14.60
C TYR A 93 1.19 3.46 14.11
N SER A 94 1.47 4.75 13.95
CA SER A 94 0.56 5.71 13.33
C SER A 94 0.80 5.79 11.82
N SER A 95 -0.21 6.26 11.09
CA SER A 95 -0.15 6.41 9.62
C SER A 95 -0.80 7.72 9.16
N ASN A 96 -0.41 8.13 7.96
CA ASN A 96 -0.97 9.24 7.21
C ASN A 96 -2.02 8.75 6.20
N PHE A 97 -3.11 9.48 6.08
CA PHE A 97 -4.18 9.19 5.12
C PHE A 97 -4.47 10.34 4.16
N ALA A 98 -3.65 11.40 4.13
CA ALA A 98 -3.84 12.57 3.27
C ALA A 98 -3.98 12.21 1.78
N LYS A 99 -3.27 11.17 1.32
CA LYS A 99 -3.27 10.72 -0.08
C LYS A 99 -4.62 10.24 -0.61
N ILE A 100 -5.59 9.92 0.24
CA ILE A 100 -6.93 9.52 -0.24
C ILE A 100 -7.61 10.64 -1.04
N ILE A 101 -7.33 11.91 -0.71
CA ILE A 101 -7.87 13.07 -1.43
C ILE A 101 -7.23 13.19 -2.82
N ASP A 102 -5.90 13.07 -2.90
CA ASP A 102 -5.17 13.08 -4.18
C ASP A 102 -5.61 11.92 -5.09
N ILE A 103 -5.81 10.73 -4.53
CA ILE A 103 -6.30 9.55 -5.27
C ILE A 103 -7.72 9.79 -5.79
N ALA A 104 -8.60 10.37 -4.97
CA ALA A 104 -9.96 10.71 -5.40
C ALA A 104 -9.94 11.75 -6.52
N ASP A 105 -9.09 12.77 -6.43
CA ASP A 105 -8.98 13.81 -7.47
C ASP A 105 -8.43 13.27 -8.78
N ALA A 106 -7.35 12.48 -8.72
CA ALA A 106 -6.75 11.91 -9.92
C ALA A 106 -7.69 10.88 -10.57
N ALA A 107 -8.44 10.11 -9.78
CA ALA A 107 -9.49 9.24 -10.33
C ALA A 107 -10.68 10.05 -10.89
N PHE A 108 -11.06 11.18 -10.26
CA PHE A 108 -12.09 12.07 -10.79
C PHE A 108 -11.70 12.66 -12.15
N ALA A 109 -10.44 13.12 -12.27
CA ALA A 109 -9.91 13.68 -13.51
C ALA A 109 -10.01 12.69 -14.67
N GLU A 110 -9.83 11.40 -14.38
CA GLU A 110 -9.99 10.33 -15.37
C GLU A 110 -11.46 9.99 -15.65
N TYR A 111 -12.44 10.38 -14.85
CA TYR A 111 -13.85 10.23 -15.24
C TYR A 111 -14.30 11.25 -16.30
N VAL A 112 -13.71 12.45 -16.28
CA VAL A 112 -14.12 13.57 -17.14
C VAL A 112 -14.13 13.22 -18.63
N PRO A 113 -13.13 12.50 -19.19
CA PRO A 113 -13.13 12.19 -20.62
C PRO A 113 -14.15 11.10 -21.02
N ASP A 114 -14.55 10.22 -20.11
CA ASP A 114 -15.45 9.10 -20.41
C ASP A 114 -16.93 9.43 -20.17
N GLU A 115 -17.24 10.44 -19.34
CA GLU A 115 -18.59 10.84 -18.99
C GLU A 115 -18.82 12.32 -19.33
N VAL A 116 -19.38 12.56 -20.52
CA VAL A 116 -19.60 13.89 -21.13
C VAL A 116 -20.44 14.82 -20.24
N HIS A 117 -21.27 14.27 -19.34
CA HIS A 117 -22.12 15.04 -18.43
C HIS A 117 -21.78 14.79 -16.97
N LEU A 118 -20.51 14.49 -16.66
CA LEU A 118 -20.06 14.24 -15.29
C LEU A 118 -20.34 15.43 -14.38
N ASP A 119 -20.11 16.64 -14.89
CA ASP A 119 -20.33 17.91 -14.17
C ASP A 119 -21.79 18.13 -13.73
N ARG A 120 -22.76 17.45 -14.36
CA ARG A 120 -24.18 17.48 -13.95
C ARG A 120 -24.53 16.37 -12.95
N LYS A 121 -23.69 15.34 -12.84
CA LYS A 121 -23.95 14.14 -12.04
C LYS A 121 -23.22 14.19 -10.71
N LEU A 122 -21.93 14.54 -10.72
CA LEU A 122 -21.01 14.42 -9.60
C LEU A 122 -19.97 15.54 -9.61
N GLU A 123 -19.83 16.24 -8.49
CA GLU A 123 -18.74 17.18 -8.27
C GLU A 123 -17.53 16.51 -7.61
N ARG A 124 -16.34 17.07 -7.85
CA ARG A 124 -15.06 16.53 -7.34
C ARG A 124 -15.05 16.36 -5.82
N VAL A 125 -15.60 17.33 -5.08
CA VAL A 125 -15.65 17.27 -3.60
C VAL A 125 -16.56 16.17 -3.07
N GLU A 126 -17.60 15.79 -3.81
CA GLU A 126 -18.47 14.69 -3.42
C GLU A 126 -17.72 13.35 -3.48
N PHE A 127 -16.84 13.19 -4.48
CA PHE A 127 -16.01 11.99 -4.56
C PHE A 127 -14.95 11.94 -3.46
N ARG A 128 -14.36 13.09 -3.08
CA ARG A 128 -13.49 13.19 -1.90
C ARG A 128 -14.21 12.79 -0.63
N TYR A 129 -15.44 13.26 -0.43
CA TYR A 129 -16.27 12.90 0.72
C TYR A 129 -16.59 11.41 0.75
N TYR A 130 -16.94 10.82 -0.40
CA TYR A 130 -17.13 9.38 -0.53
C TYR A 130 -15.89 8.59 -0.12
N ALA A 131 -14.72 8.96 -0.66
CA ALA A 131 -13.45 8.31 -0.35
C ALA A 131 -13.08 8.44 1.15
N CYS A 132 -13.26 9.62 1.73
CA CYS A 132 -13.04 9.88 3.16
C CYS A 132 -14.00 9.05 4.03
N ALA A 133 -15.28 8.96 3.67
CA ALA A 133 -16.24 8.17 4.42
C ALA A 133 -15.89 6.68 4.41
N LEU A 134 -15.54 6.12 3.25
CA LEU A 134 -15.11 4.73 3.15
C LEU A 134 -13.80 4.46 3.91
N MET A 135 -12.86 5.41 3.90
CA MET A 135 -11.64 5.35 4.71
C MET A 135 -12.00 5.25 6.21
N TRP A 136 -12.89 6.09 6.72
CA TRP A 136 -13.31 6.01 8.12
C TRP A 136 -14.02 4.71 8.46
N LEU A 137 -14.92 4.21 7.60
CA LEU A 137 -15.52 2.88 7.78
C LEU A 137 -14.45 1.78 7.84
N ARG A 138 -13.43 1.88 7.00
CA ARG A 138 -12.30 0.93 6.98
C ARG A 138 -11.48 1.00 8.27
N LEU A 139 -11.16 2.21 8.75
CA LEU A 139 -10.44 2.40 10.01
C LEU A 139 -11.23 1.85 11.21
N ILE A 140 -12.55 2.09 11.25
CA ILE A 140 -13.44 1.53 12.28
C ILE A 140 -13.47 0.00 12.23
N ASP A 141 -13.52 -0.59 11.04
CA ASP A 141 -13.48 -2.05 10.88
C ASP A 141 -12.16 -2.66 11.36
N ILE A 142 -11.03 -2.03 11.05
CA ILE A 142 -9.72 -2.45 11.57
C ILE A 142 -9.69 -2.36 13.09
N LYS A 143 -10.11 -1.21 13.65
CA LYS A 143 -10.19 -0.97 15.09
C LYS A 143 -11.05 -2.03 15.79
N ALA A 144 -12.16 -2.42 15.16
CA ALA A 144 -13.08 -3.41 15.70
C ALA A 144 -12.53 -4.85 15.70
N LYS A 145 -11.62 -5.16 14.77
CA LYS A 145 -10.96 -6.46 14.64
C LYS A 145 -9.67 -6.52 15.47
N GLN A 146 -9.06 -5.37 15.76
CA GLN A 146 -7.97 -5.23 16.71
C GLN A 146 -8.48 -5.47 18.14
N THR A 147 -7.68 -6.14 18.95
CA THR A 147 -8.09 -6.51 20.32
C THR A 147 -7.80 -5.43 21.36
N ASN A 148 -7.00 -4.43 21.00
CA ASN A 148 -6.47 -3.42 21.91
C ASN A 148 -7.26 -2.09 21.93
N GLN A 149 -8.15 -1.86 20.96
CA GLN A 149 -8.87 -0.59 20.83
C GLN A 149 -10.38 -0.80 20.93
N ALA A 150 -11.00 -0.22 21.95
CA ALA A 150 -12.44 -0.22 22.09
C ALA A 150 -13.08 0.76 21.11
N LEU A 151 -14.17 0.33 20.46
CA LEU A 151 -14.99 1.23 19.66
C LEU A 151 -15.79 2.18 20.57
N THR A 152 -15.84 3.46 20.19
CA THR A 152 -16.75 4.44 20.79
C THR A 152 -18.20 4.11 20.44
N ARG A 153 -19.16 4.83 21.02
CA ARG A 153 -20.58 4.66 20.71
C ARG A 153 -20.85 4.98 19.24
N GLU A 154 -20.32 6.10 18.76
CA GLU A 154 -20.52 6.61 17.42
C GLU A 154 -19.91 5.65 16.38
N GLU A 155 -18.73 5.10 16.66
CA GLU A 155 -18.09 4.09 15.81
C GLU A 155 -18.90 2.78 15.75
N LYS A 156 -19.49 2.34 16.87
CA LYS A 156 -20.41 1.18 16.90
C LYS A 156 -21.66 1.43 16.07
N ASP A 157 -22.26 2.62 16.19
CA ASP A 157 -23.46 3.00 15.45
C ASP A 157 -23.19 3.03 13.94
N LEU A 158 -22.06 3.62 13.52
CA LEU A 158 -21.63 3.61 12.11
C LEU A 158 -21.35 2.20 11.59
N ARG A 159 -20.60 1.39 12.36
CA ARG A 159 -20.31 0.01 11.96
C ARG A 159 -21.60 -0.80 11.77
N LYS A 160 -22.53 -0.70 12.72
CA LYS A 160 -23.81 -1.42 12.71
C LYS A 160 -24.66 -1.07 11.49
N VAL A 161 -24.75 0.22 11.11
CA VAL A 161 -25.57 0.60 9.95
C VAL A 161 -24.96 0.17 8.62
N THR A 162 -23.63 0.09 8.54
CA THR A 162 -22.92 -0.28 7.30
C THR A 162 -22.54 -1.75 7.22
N GLU A 163 -22.86 -2.56 8.23
CA GLU A 163 -22.38 -3.95 8.34
C GLU A 163 -22.78 -4.82 7.13
N HIS A 164 -23.99 -4.60 6.61
CA HIS A 164 -24.53 -5.35 5.46
C HIS A 164 -24.52 -4.54 4.16
N ASP A 165 -23.99 -3.31 4.19
CA ASP A 165 -23.91 -2.49 2.99
C ASP A 165 -22.79 -3.01 2.08
N VAL A 166 -23.07 -2.94 0.78
CA VAL A 166 -22.12 -3.24 -0.28
C VAL A 166 -21.94 -1.97 -1.10
N PHE A 167 -20.72 -1.45 -1.10
CA PHE A 167 -20.36 -0.22 -1.80
C PHE A 167 -19.67 -0.54 -3.12
N ASN A 168 -19.93 0.28 -4.14
CA ASN A 168 -19.24 0.24 -5.42
C ASN A 168 -17.95 1.06 -5.30
N LEU A 169 -16.80 0.38 -5.31
CA LEU A 169 -15.49 1.02 -5.19
C LEU A 169 -14.78 1.00 -6.53
N PRO A 170 -14.52 2.17 -7.14
CA PRO A 170 -13.58 2.28 -8.24
C PRO A 170 -12.22 1.73 -7.84
N ARG A 171 -11.55 1.03 -8.76
CA ARG A 171 -10.31 0.29 -8.48
C ARG A 171 -9.23 1.11 -7.75
N PRO A 172 -8.97 2.40 -8.06
CA PRO A 172 -8.01 3.20 -7.31
C PRO A 172 -8.33 3.30 -5.81
N LEU A 173 -9.60 3.55 -5.46
CA LEU A 173 -10.04 3.61 -4.06
C LEU A 173 -9.97 2.23 -3.40
N TYR A 174 -10.39 1.17 -4.11
CA TYR A 174 -10.32 -0.19 -3.57
C TYR A 174 -8.89 -0.58 -3.19
N VAL A 175 -7.92 -0.37 -4.07
CA VAL A 175 -6.52 -0.73 -3.82
C VAL A 175 -5.97 0.02 -2.61
N TYR A 176 -6.26 1.32 -2.50
CA TYR A 176 -5.84 2.12 -1.35
C TYR A 176 -6.47 1.62 -0.04
N LEU A 177 -7.78 1.43 0.01
CA LEU A 177 -8.49 0.99 1.22
C LEU A 177 -8.09 -0.43 1.65
N ALA A 178 -7.83 -1.32 0.68
CA ALA A 178 -7.35 -2.67 0.93
C ALA A 178 -5.90 -2.68 1.46
N ALA A 179 -5.11 -1.64 1.17
CA ALA A 179 -3.75 -1.52 1.67
C ALA A 179 -3.68 -1.10 3.16
N ILE A 180 -4.71 -0.44 3.68
CA ILE A 180 -4.79 -0.03 5.09
C ILE A 180 -5.01 -1.26 5.97
N GLY A 181 -4.21 -1.44 7.01
CA GLY A 181 -4.38 -2.56 7.96
C GLY A 181 -3.19 -2.73 8.89
N GLN A 182 -3.15 -3.84 9.62
CA GLN A 182 -1.96 -4.22 10.41
C GLN A 182 -0.80 -4.60 9.50
N HIS A 183 0.44 -4.44 9.97
CA HIS A 183 1.62 -4.92 9.27
C HIS A 183 2.11 -6.22 9.88
N LYS A 184 2.35 -7.23 9.04
CA LYS A 184 3.05 -8.46 9.44
C LYS A 184 4.43 -8.45 8.81
N ASP A 185 5.47 -8.40 9.62
CA ASP A 185 6.83 -8.39 9.11
C ASP A 185 7.24 -9.76 8.54
N LYS A 186 8.39 -9.80 7.85
CA LYS A 186 8.93 -11.05 7.28
C LYS A 186 9.38 -12.07 8.33
N MET A 187 9.54 -11.65 9.59
CA MET A 187 9.86 -12.51 10.72
C MET A 187 8.58 -13.07 11.39
N GLY A 188 7.40 -12.65 10.92
CA GLY A 188 6.10 -13.10 11.39
C GLY A 188 5.46 -12.22 12.45
N LYS A 189 6.15 -11.18 12.93
CA LYS A 189 5.67 -10.30 14.00
C LYS A 189 4.57 -9.39 13.48
N LEU A 190 3.50 -9.27 14.26
CA LEU A 190 2.39 -8.36 13.99
C LEU A 190 2.62 -7.01 14.66
N THR A 191 2.37 -5.95 13.88
CA THR A 191 2.37 -4.56 14.35
C THR A 191 1.02 -3.94 14.03
N GLU A 192 0.36 -3.40 15.04
CA GLU A 192 -1.00 -2.91 14.95
C GLU A 192 -1.03 -1.45 14.51
N LEU A 193 -2.00 -1.09 13.67
CA LEU A 193 -2.22 0.29 13.27
C LEU A 193 -2.94 1.03 14.40
N GLU A 194 -2.36 2.14 14.86
CA GLU A 194 -3.01 3.07 15.78
C GLU A 194 -4.04 3.91 15.02
N ILE A 195 -5.32 3.72 15.35
CA ILE A 195 -6.42 4.38 14.66
C ILE A 195 -6.73 5.69 15.38
N PRO A 196 -6.66 6.86 14.71
CA PRO A 196 -7.06 8.11 15.34
C PRO A 196 -8.54 8.07 15.74
N PRO A 197 -8.96 8.78 16.80
CA PRO A 197 -10.37 8.87 17.18
C PRO A 197 -11.23 9.34 16.01
N LEU A 198 -12.44 8.77 15.87
CA LEU A 198 -13.42 9.27 14.92
C LEU A 198 -13.68 10.79 15.17
N PRO A 199 -13.66 11.65 14.14
CA PRO A 199 -13.83 13.08 14.31
C PRO A 199 -15.28 13.39 14.67
N ILE A 200 -15.53 13.72 15.94
CA ILE A 200 -16.87 14.04 16.47
C ILE A 200 -16.94 15.41 17.14
N THR A 201 -15.83 16.16 17.13
CA THR A 201 -15.75 17.45 17.81
C THR A 201 -16.66 18.45 17.11
N VAL A 202 -17.36 19.25 17.93
CA VAL A 202 -18.26 20.32 17.46
C VAL A 202 -17.52 21.65 17.47
N ALA A 203 -17.49 22.33 16.33
CA ALA A 203 -16.92 23.66 16.14
C ALA A 203 -17.95 24.56 15.44
N GLY A 204 -18.21 25.76 15.98
CA GLY A 204 -19.27 26.68 15.52
C GLY A 204 -20.65 26.03 15.30
N GLY A 205 -21.05 25.10 16.19
CA GLY A 205 -22.33 24.39 16.10
C GLY A 205 -22.40 23.28 15.05
N LYS A 206 -21.28 22.96 14.39
CA LYS A 206 -21.16 21.90 13.40
C LYS A 206 -20.27 20.78 13.93
N GLY A 207 -20.65 19.51 13.77
CA GLY A 207 -19.79 18.37 14.13
C GLY A 207 -18.84 17.94 13.02
N GLY A 208 -18.08 16.87 13.27
CA GLY A 208 -17.31 16.13 12.29
C GLY A 208 -15.83 16.53 12.17
N TYR A 209 -15.30 17.25 13.15
CA TYR A 209 -13.89 17.71 13.16
C TYR A 209 -13.05 16.95 14.18
N HIS A 210 -11.73 16.96 13.99
CA HIS A 210 -10.79 16.38 14.96
C HIS A 210 -10.77 17.17 16.26
N ALA A 211 -10.75 18.50 16.16
CA ALA A 211 -10.72 19.43 17.29
C ALA A 211 -11.51 20.70 16.97
N ASN A 212 -11.76 21.52 17.99
CA ASN A 212 -12.39 22.84 17.86
C ASN A 212 -11.42 23.94 17.42
N ALA A 213 -10.11 23.70 17.55
CA ALA A 213 -9.05 24.64 17.21
C ALA A 213 -7.86 23.92 16.55
N VAL A 214 -7.15 24.63 15.66
CA VAL A 214 -5.85 24.20 15.14
C VAL A 214 -4.75 24.77 16.03
N ASN A 215 -3.98 23.91 16.68
CA ASN A 215 -2.86 24.27 17.55
C ASN A 215 -1.74 23.21 17.46
N GLU A 216 -0.70 23.40 18.26
CA GLU A 216 0.47 22.51 18.32
C GLU A 216 0.10 21.03 18.54
N ASN A 217 -0.99 20.72 19.22
CA ASN A 217 -1.39 19.32 19.50
C ASN A 217 -2.31 18.73 18.43
N THR A 218 -2.96 19.57 17.61
CA THR A 218 -4.05 19.13 16.72
C THR A 218 -3.74 19.27 15.25
N HIS A 219 -2.77 20.10 14.85
CA HIS A 219 -2.50 20.40 13.44
C HIS A 219 -2.18 19.14 12.61
N ASN A 220 -1.40 18.20 13.17
CA ASN A 220 -1.05 16.97 12.47
C ASN A 220 -2.28 16.15 12.05
N LEU A 221 -3.36 16.15 12.85
CA LEU A 221 -4.58 15.45 12.49
C LEU A 221 -5.26 16.11 11.29
N PHE A 222 -5.31 17.44 11.24
CA PHE A 222 -5.87 18.18 10.11
C PHE A 222 -5.00 18.13 8.85
N GLU A 223 -3.70 17.92 9.01
CA GLU A 223 -2.73 17.76 7.92
C GLU A 223 -2.68 16.34 7.38
N GLU A 224 -2.97 15.31 8.18
CA GLU A 224 -2.72 13.91 7.80
C GLU A 224 -3.96 13.03 7.69
N VAL A 225 -5.05 13.41 8.35
CA VAL A 225 -6.24 12.55 8.45
C VAL A 225 -7.46 13.35 7.98
N PRO A 226 -7.99 13.09 6.78
CA PRO A 226 -9.17 13.81 6.28
C PRO A 226 -10.37 13.67 7.22
N THR A 227 -11.13 14.76 7.39
CA THR A 227 -12.35 14.77 8.21
C THR A 227 -13.60 14.93 7.34
N LEU A 228 -14.69 14.27 7.77
CA LEU A 228 -15.98 14.40 7.11
C LEU A 228 -16.58 15.80 7.29
N GLY A 229 -16.33 16.49 8.42
CA GLY A 229 -16.89 17.81 8.66
C GLY A 229 -16.41 18.88 7.69
N VAL A 230 -15.13 18.86 7.34
CA VAL A 230 -14.54 19.81 6.39
C VAL A 230 -15.12 19.58 4.99
N LEU A 231 -15.19 18.32 4.56
CA LEU A 231 -15.75 17.98 3.26
C LEU A 231 -17.26 18.24 3.21
N ALA A 232 -18.00 17.98 4.29
CA ALA A 232 -19.42 18.26 4.40
C ALA A 232 -19.71 19.76 4.34
N ASP A 233 -18.91 20.62 4.98
CA ASP A 233 -19.06 22.08 4.86
C ASP A 233 -18.87 22.58 3.44
N ILE A 234 -17.89 22.02 2.72
CA ILE A 234 -17.69 22.36 1.31
C ILE A 234 -18.87 21.85 0.48
N ILE A 235 -19.39 20.65 0.76
CA ILE A 235 -20.58 20.12 0.10
C ILE A 235 -21.82 20.98 0.37
N MET A 236 -21.98 21.50 1.59
CA MET A 236 -23.04 22.45 1.91
C MET A 236 -22.88 23.77 1.13
N SER A 237 -21.64 24.21 0.88
CA SER A 237 -21.39 25.41 0.07
C SER A 237 -21.83 25.23 -1.39
N ILE A 238 -21.56 24.07 -2.00
CA ILE A 238 -21.99 23.74 -3.38
C ILE A 238 -23.47 23.34 -3.50
N ALA A 239 -24.19 23.20 -2.37
CA ALA A 239 -25.65 23.15 -2.37
C ALA A 239 -26.30 24.53 -2.64
N THR A 240 -25.49 25.57 -2.90
CA THR A 240 -25.94 26.85 -3.46
C THR A 240 -25.52 26.99 -4.93
N ALA A 241 -26.26 27.78 -5.71
CA ALA A 241 -25.91 28.05 -7.11
C ALA A 241 -24.60 28.83 -7.28
N ASN A 242 -24.26 29.67 -6.28
CA ASN A 242 -23.06 30.50 -6.27
C ASN A 242 -22.31 30.25 -4.95
N PRO A 243 -21.48 29.20 -4.87
CA PRO A 243 -20.74 28.89 -3.66
C PRO A 243 -19.73 30.01 -3.37
N GLY A 244 -19.81 30.58 -2.17
CA GLY A 244 -18.76 31.44 -1.63
C GLY A 244 -17.58 30.63 -1.12
N VAL A 245 -16.62 31.31 -0.48
CA VAL A 245 -15.57 30.63 0.29
C VAL A 245 -16.24 29.84 1.42
N PRO A 246 -16.01 28.51 1.53
CA PRO A 246 -16.63 27.71 2.56
C PRO A 246 -16.12 28.14 3.94
N VAL A 247 -17.05 28.38 4.87
CA VAL A 247 -16.71 28.70 6.25
C VAL A 247 -16.45 27.42 7.03
N ILE A 248 -15.18 27.19 7.37
CA ILE A 248 -14.75 26.12 8.27
C ILE A 248 -14.72 26.70 9.69
N PRO A 249 -15.62 26.27 10.60
CA PRO A 249 -15.87 26.94 11.87
C PRO A 249 -14.88 26.52 12.98
N ILE A 250 -13.63 26.24 12.63
CA ILE A 250 -12.57 25.86 13.56
C ILE A 250 -11.81 27.12 13.95
N GLU A 251 -11.44 27.25 15.21
CA GLU A 251 -10.62 28.33 15.71
C GLU A 251 -9.19 28.23 15.15
N LEU A 252 -8.71 29.32 14.57
CA LEU A 252 -7.35 29.45 14.06
C LEU A 252 -6.58 30.43 14.94
N PRO A 253 -5.25 30.29 15.05
CA PRO A 253 -4.43 31.31 15.70
C PRO A 253 -4.64 32.69 15.06
N GLU A 254 -4.49 33.75 15.84
CA GLU A 254 -4.61 35.11 15.33
C GLU A 254 -3.66 35.35 14.14
N ASN A 255 -4.11 36.16 13.17
CA ASN A 255 -3.34 36.50 11.97
C ASN A 255 -2.91 35.28 11.14
N THR A 256 -3.82 34.31 11.00
CA THR A 256 -3.63 33.13 10.14
C THR A 256 -4.78 32.94 9.15
N GLU A 257 -4.51 32.18 8.09
CA GLU A 257 -5.54 31.61 7.24
C GLU A 257 -5.23 30.14 6.89
N LEU A 258 -6.27 29.41 6.50
CA LEU A 258 -6.14 28.01 6.05
C LEU A 258 -5.40 27.92 4.73
N THR A 259 -4.49 26.94 4.63
CA THR A 259 -3.82 26.57 3.38
C THR A 259 -4.49 25.34 2.76
N THR A 260 -4.07 24.97 1.54
CA THR A 260 -4.50 23.72 0.90
C THR A 260 -3.98 22.45 1.59
N ASN A 261 -3.05 22.56 2.55
CA ASN A 261 -2.58 21.41 3.34
C ASN A 261 -3.53 21.07 4.49
N PHE A 262 -4.52 21.92 4.76
CA PHE A 262 -5.64 21.54 5.61
C PHE A 262 -6.51 20.53 4.83
N ILE A 263 -6.39 19.25 5.15
CA ILE A 263 -6.84 18.17 4.26
C ILE A 263 -8.34 18.22 4.02
N GLY A 264 -8.70 18.24 2.74
CA GLY A 264 -10.07 18.34 2.27
C GLY A 264 -10.54 19.78 2.04
N TYR A 265 -9.86 20.80 2.59
CA TYR A 265 -10.21 22.20 2.37
C TYR A 265 -10.00 22.61 0.91
N LEU A 266 -10.95 23.37 0.40
CA LEU A 266 -10.93 23.93 -0.94
C LEU A 266 -11.46 25.36 -0.89
N PRO A 267 -10.59 26.39 -0.92
CA PRO A 267 -10.99 27.78 -0.67
C PRO A 267 -11.92 28.34 -1.73
N GLN A 268 -11.87 27.83 -2.97
CA GLN A 268 -12.70 28.30 -4.07
C GLN A 268 -13.41 27.11 -4.75
N GLN A 269 -14.73 27.23 -4.88
CA GLN A 269 -15.54 26.30 -5.64
C GLN A 269 -16.00 26.96 -6.94
N ALA A 270 -16.03 26.19 -8.02
CA ALA A 270 -16.71 26.61 -9.23
C ALA A 270 -18.23 26.66 -8.99
N PRO A 271 -18.99 27.50 -9.71
CA PRO A 271 -20.45 27.47 -9.65
C PRO A 271 -20.99 26.08 -9.97
N SER A 272 -21.78 25.54 -9.06
CA SER A 272 -22.30 24.18 -9.17
C SER A 272 -23.46 24.11 -10.14
N ARG A 273 -23.54 23.01 -10.89
CA ARG A 273 -24.64 22.79 -11.82
C ARG A 273 -25.98 22.69 -11.08
N PRO A 274 -27.09 23.25 -11.62
CA PRO A 274 -28.40 23.17 -10.99
C PRO A 274 -28.87 21.73 -10.69
N GLU A 275 -28.45 20.77 -11.50
CA GLU A 275 -28.73 19.34 -11.32
C GLU A 275 -28.10 18.79 -10.03
N VAL A 276 -26.85 19.16 -9.75
CA VAL A 276 -26.14 18.78 -8.53
C VAL A 276 -26.82 19.40 -7.32
N VAL A 277 -27.11 20.71 -7.37
CA VAL A 277 -27.84 21.42 -6.31
C VAL A 277 -29.17 20.75 -6.01
N ARG A 278 -29.95 20.42 -7.06
CA ARG A 278 -31.24 19.74 -6.91
C ARG A 278 -31.10 18.36 -6.27
N ARG A 279 -30.08 17.58 -6.64
CA ARG A 279 -29.81 16.26 -6.06
C ARG A 279 -29.42 16.38 -4.58
N LEU A 280 -28.52 17.30 -4.23
CA LEU A 280 -28.12 17.54 -2.85
C LEU A 280 -29.33 17.95 -1.98
N ASN A 281 -30.14 18.88 -2.47
CA ASN A 281 -31.37 19.31 -1.78
C ASN A 281 -32.36 18.15 -1.62
N GLY A 282 -32.48 17.27 -2.62
CA GLY A 282 -33.30 16.05 -2.54
C GLY A 282 -32.84 15.06 -1.47
N LEU A 283 -31.57 15.10 -1.10
CA LEU A 283 -31.00 14.34 0.02
C LEU A 283 -31.05 15.10 1.35
N GLY A 284 -31.65 16.29 1.36
CA GLY A 284 -31.75 17.19 2.53
C GLY A 284 -30.47 17.96 2.82
N ILE A 285 -29.47 17.91 1.94
CA ILE A 285 -28.22 18.66 2.07
C ILE A 285 -28.47 20.08 1.54
N MET A 286 -28.38 21.06 2.43
CA MET A 286 -28.67 22.47 2.20
C MET A 286 -27.53 23.32 2.78
N PRO A 287 -27.44 24.62 2.45
CA PRO A 287 -26.35 25.49 2.93
C PRO A 287 -26.21 25.58 4.45
N GLN A 288 -27.29 25.31 5.18
CA GLN A 288 -27.38 25.36 6.64
C GLN A 288 -27.67 24.00 7.29
N ALA A 289 -27.87 22.93 6.50
CA ALA A 289 -28.26 21.63 7.02
C ALA A 289 -27.54 20.50 6.28
N PHE A 290 -26.96 19.58 7.05
CA PHE A 290 -26.42 18.33 6.53
C PHE A 290 -27.00 17.20 7.37
N PRO A 291 -27.88 16.36 6.81
CA PRO A 291 -28.45 15.25 7.55
C PRO A 291 -27.36 14.26 7.94
N GLU A 292 -27.23 13.98 9.23
CA GLU A 292 -26.27 13.02 9.75
C GLU A 292 -27.00 11.76 10.20
N TYR A 293 -26.39 10.60 9.97
CA TYR A 293 -26.89 9.35 10.53
C TYR A 293 -26.56 9.27 12.03
N THR A 294 -25.29 9.46 12.36
CA THR A 294 -24.81 9.55 13.75
C THR A 294 -24.46 11.00 14.04
N ALA A 295 -25.04 11.57 15.09
CA ALA A 295 -24.85 12.98 15.44
C ALA A 295 -23.36 13.33 15.62
N ASN A 296 -23.01 14.53 15.17
CA ASN A 296 -21.68 15.12 15.19
C ASN A 296 -20.62 14.40 14.35
N THR A 297 -20.96 13.40 13.53
CA THR A 297 -19.97 12.68 12.71
C THR A 297 -19.87 13.21 11.29
N ARG A 298 -20.85 14.02 10.84
CA ARG A 298 -21.02 14.41 9.44
C ARG A 298 -21.12 13.23 8.46
N PHE A 299 -21.46 12.05 8.97
CA PHE A 299 -21.65 10.86 8.16
C PHE A 299 -23.10 10.75 7.70
N ASN A 300 -23.33 10.92 6.40
CA ASN A 300 -24.63 10.77 5.76
C ASN A 300 -24.70 9.48 4.93
N ILE A 301 -25.36 8.45 5.48
CA ILE A 301 -25.44 7.13 4.84
C ILE A 301 -26.24 7.13 3.53
N LYS A 302 -27.34 7.88 3.45
CA LYS A 302 -28.16 7.97 2.23
C LYS A 302 -27.34 8.56 1.09
N TYR A 303 -26.54 9.57 1.41
CA TYR A 303 -25.71 10.24 0.44
C TYR A 303 -24.54 9.35 -0.03
N ILE A 304 -23.85 8.67 0.89
CA ILE A 304 -22.77 7.73 0.53
C ILE A 304 -23.29 6.60 -0.37
N ARG A 305 -24.47 6.03 -0.08
CA ARG A 305 -25.12 5.03 -0.93
C ARG A 305 -25.44 5.58 -2.31
N SER A 306 -26.00 6.81 -2.38
CA SER A 306 -26.26 7.48 -3.66
C SER A 306 -24.98 7.72 -4.49
N LEU A 307 -23.87 8.08 -3.85
CA LEU A 307 -22.58 8.27 -4.52
C LEU A 307 -21.99 6.94 -4.99
N SER A 308 -22.09 5.88 -4.17
CA SER A 308 -21.74 4.52 -4.54
C SER A 308 -22.50 4.08 -5.80
N ASP A 309 -23.81 4.26 -5.86
CA ASP A 309 -24.61 3.86 -7.02
C ASP A 309 -24.22 4.64 -8.28
N LEU A 310 -23.96 5.94 -8.15
CA LEU A 310 -23.52 6.79 -9.25
C LEU A 310 -22.16 6.35 -9.79
N LEU A 311 -21.16 6.16 -8.91
CA LEU A 311 -19.81 5.74 -9.30
C LEU A 311 -19.81 4.34 -9.90
N GLY A 312 -20.71 3.46 -9.47
CA GLY A 312 -20.88 2.12 -10.03
C GLY A 312 -21.39 2.10 -11.47
N GLN A 313 -21.93 3.22 -11.98
CA GLN A 313 -22.44 3.34 -13.35
C GLN A 313 -21.41 3.89 -14.33
N ILE A 314 -20.28 4.44 -13.85
CA ILE A 314 -19.27 5.07 -14.72
C ILE A 314 -18.22 4.01 -15.13
N PRO A 315 -18.05 3.71 -16.43
CA PRO A 315 -17.28 2.55 -16.90
C PRO A 315 -15.75 2.74 -16.93
N THR A 316 -15.23 3.89 -16.51
CA THR A 316 -13.78 4.23 -16.58
C THR A 316 -12.88 3.22 -15.87
N PHE A 317 -13.26 2.80 -14.66
CA PHE A 317 -12.48 1.89 -13.83
C PHE A 317 -13.23 0.59 -13.61
N LYS A 318 -12.48 -0.48 -13.29
CA LYS A 318 -13.08 -1.66 -12.67
C LYS A 318 -13.73 -1.25 -11.35
N VAL A 319 -14.99 -1.63 -11.16
CA VAL A 319 -15.73 -1.38 -9.91
C VAL A 319 -15.80 -2.68 -9.11
N GLU A 320 -15.27 -2.65 -7.90
CA GLU A 320 -15.38 -3.75 -6.95
C GLU A 320 -16.62 -3.52 -6.06
N LYS A 321 -17.44 -4.56 -5.88
CA LYS A 321 -18.55 -4.53 -4.91
C LYS A 321 -18.03 -5.03 -3.57
N VAL A 322 -17.92 -4.13 -2.60
CA VAL A 322 -17.19 -4.39 -1.35
C VAL A 322 -18.08 -4.14 -0.15
N SER A 323 -18.15 -5.13 0.73
CA SER A 323 -18.56 -4.95 2.12
C SER A 323 -17.31 -4.63 2.94
N ILE A 324 -17.30 -3.52 3.68
CA ILE A 324 -16.10 -3.11 4.43
C ILE A 324 -15.64 -4.20 5.42
N PRO A 325 -16.53 -4.87 6.18
CA PRO A 325 -16.17 -6.00 7.04
C PRO A 325 -15.47 -7.18 6.33
N SER A 326 -15.66 -7.35 5.01
CA SER A 326 -15.00 -8.43 4.27
C SER A 326 -13.55 -8.13 3.89
N LEU A 327 -13.06 -6.91 4.12
CA LEU A 327 -11.65 -6.57 3.88
C LEU A 327 -10.75 -7.19 4.96
N ASN A 328 -9.58 -7.68 4.54
CA ASN A 328 -8.61 -8.36 5.41
C ASN A 328 -8.12 -7.44 6.54
N LEU A 329 -7.75 -7.99 7.70
CA LEU A 329 -7.14 -7.16 8.77
C LEU A 329 -5.70 -6.76 8.46
N ILE A 330 -4.94 -7.67 7.83
CA ILE A 330 -3.57 -7.42 7.40
C ILE A 330 -3.59 -6.50 6.19
N GLY A 331 -2.89 -5.39 6.30
CA GLY A 331 -2.70 -4.41 5.23
C GLY A 331 -1.50 -4.76 4.34
N SER A 332 -1.13 -3.80 3.50
CA SER A 332 0.01 -3.89 2.59
C SER A 332 1.32 -3.53 3.30
N ALA A 333 2.45 -4.02 2.78
CA ALA A 333 3.78 -3.59 3.22
C ALA A 333 3.99 -2.08 3.08
N THR A 334 3.25 -1.41 2.18
CA THR A 334 3.28 0.06 2.03
C THR A 334 2.95 0.83 3.29
N MET A 335 2.28 0.22 4.27
CA MET A 335 1.96 0.86 5.56
C MET A 335 3.19 1.24 6.38
N VAL A 336 4.34 0.61 6.11
CA VAL A 336 5.60 0.80 6.85
C VAL A 336 6.77 1.23 5.95
N ILE A 337 6.53 1.47 4.66
CA ILE A 337 7.54 2.00 3.74
C ILE A 337 7.56 3.52 3.89
N GLU A 338 8.66 4.05 4.39
CA GLU A 338 8.85 5.48 4.60
C GLU A 338 9.10 6.18 3.27
N THR A 339 8.39 7.29 3.02
CA THR A 339 8.66 8.18 1.88
C THR A 339 9.20 9.50 2.38
N LYS A 340 10.47 9.78 2.05
CA LYS A 340 11.18 10.97 2.50
C LYS A 340 11.47 11.91 1.33
N PRO A 341 11.19 13.22 1.45
CA PRO A 341 11.60 14.20 0.44
C PRO A 341 13.11 14.14 0.19
N VAL A 342 13.53 14.28 -1.08
CA VAL A 342 14.96 14.32 -1.45
C VAL A 342 15.34 15.64 -2.13
N ILE A 343 14.39 16.23 -2.86
CA ILE A 343 14.58 17.50 -3.57
C ILE A 343 13.73 18.56 -2.88
N ILE A 344 14.37 19.70 -2.60
CA ILE A 344 13.70 20.88 -2.05
C ILE A 344 13.04 21.62 -3.21
N ASP A 345 11.85 21.15 -3.61
CA ASP A 345 11.03 21.86 -4.59
C ASP A 345 10.25 23.00 -3.89
N GLU A 346 10.34 24.22 -4.44
CA GLU A 346 9.84 25.44 -3.78
C GLU A 346 8.30 25.56 -3.74
N VAL A 347 7.59 24.87 -4.64
CA VAL A 347 6.17 25.16 -4.94
C VAL A 347 5.24 23.97 -4.68
N GLN A 348 5.78 22.76 -4.47
CA GLN A 348 4.98 21.54 -4.34
C GLN A 348 4.54 21.29 -2.90
N SER A 349 3.23 21.05 -2.72
CA SER A 349 2.64 20.51 -1.49
C SER A 349 3.40 19.26 -1.06
N TRP A 350 3.54 19.06 0.25
CA TRP A 350 4.24 17.91 0.83
C TRP A 350 3.68 16.56 0.39
N THR A 351 2.42 16.48 -0.05
CA THR A 351 1.86 15.24 -0.61
C THR A 351 2.34 14.95 -2.03
N ASN A 352 2.85 15.92 -2.77
CA ASN A 352 3.17 15.80 -4.20
C ASN A 352 4.63 16.13 -4.51
N ARG A 353 5.55 15.60 -3.69
CA ARG A 353 6.99 15.87 -3.81
C ARG A 353 7.77 14.75 -4.49
N SER A 354 9.00 15.08 -4.87
CA SER A 354 10.04 14.10 -5.18
C SER A 354 10.52 13.43 -3.89
N VAL A 355 10.24 12.14 -3.74
CA VAL A 355 10.56 11.37 -2.53
C VAL A 355 11.39 10.13 -2.86
N GLU A 356 12.17 9.66 -1.88
CA GLU A 356 12.79 8.35 -1.86
C GLU A 356 12.00 7.45 -0.92
N THR A 357 11.74 6.22 -1.36
CA THR A 357 11.14 5.18 -0.52
C THR A 357 12.22 4.40 0.21
N THR A 358 12.02 4.11 1.49
CA THR A 358 12.93 3.27 2.27
C THR A 358 12.17 2.25 3.12
N SER A 359 12.78 1.08 3.34
CA SER A 359 12.16 -0.02 4.07
C SER A 359 13.18 -0.86 4.84
N ALA A 360 12.72 -1.53 5.89
CA ALA A 360 13.54 -2.47 6.66
C ALA A 360 13.72 -3.83 5.98
N ALA A 361 12.80 -4.20 5.12
CA ALA A 361 12.80 -5.47 4.41
C ALA A 361 12.91 -5.25 2.90
N ASP A 362 13.41 -6.27 2.20
CA ASP A 362 13.53 -6.30 0.74
C ASP A 362 12.14 -6.41 0.09
N GLU A 363 11.38 -5.31 0.13
CA GLU A 363 10.02 -5.27 -0.39
C GLU A 363 10.02 -5.38 -1.91
N THR A 364 8.95 -5.99 -2.45
CA THR A 364 8.81 -6.09 -3.90
C THR A 364 8.81 -4.70 -4.54
N SER A 365 9.30 -4.59 -5.79
CA SER A 365 9.23 -3.32 -6.53
C SER A 365 7.81 -2.77 -6.65
N GLY A 366 6.80 -3.66 -6.68
CA GLY A 366 5.39 -3.27 -6.65
C GLY A 366 4.96 -2.63 -5.34
N ALA A 367 5.43 -3.15 -4.19
CA ALA A 367 5.17 -2.55 -2.88
C ALA A 367 5.88 -1.20 -2.74
N MET A 368 7.17 -1.13 -3.09
CA MET A 368 7.93 0.14 -3.10
C MET A 368 7.28 1.18 -4.03
N GLY A 369 6.88 0.77 -5.25
CA GLY A 369 6.16 1.62 -6.20
C GLY A 369 4.80 2.10 -5.69
N SER A 370 4.07 1.26 -4.98
CA SER A 370 2.77 1.61 -4.40
C SER A 370 2.89 2.57 -3.21
N ALA A 371 4.06 2.63 -2.55
CA ALA A 371 4.28 3.55 -1.43
C ALA A 371 4.27 5.02 -1.88
N TYR A 372 4.74 5.34 -3.09
CA TYR A 372 4.64 6.69 -3.66
C TYR A 372 3.18 7.16 -3.80
N MET A 373 2.29 6.24 -4.19
CA MET A 373 0.85 6.50 -4.32
C MET A 373 0.19 6.63 -2.95
N CYS A 374 0.49 5.70 -2.04
CA CYS A 374 -0.25 5.59 -0.78
C CYS A 374 0.20 6.59 0.29
N GLY A 375 1.51 6.88 0.37
CA GLY A 375 2.06 7.89 1.29
C GLY A 375 1.76 7.66 2.78
N PHE A 376 1.55 6.42 3.21
CA PHE A 376 1.19 6.08 4.59
C PHE A 376 2.24 6.51 5.62
N GLN A 377 3.52 6.49 5.24
CA GLN A 377 4.64 6.99 6.05
C GLN A 377 5.37 8.16 5.36
N LEU A 378 4.61 9.15 4.91
CA LEU A 378 5.13 10.33 4.23
C LEU A 378 5.66 11.39 5.20
N TYR A 379 6.94 11.71 5.11
CA TYR A 379 7.59 12.71 5.95
C TYR A 379 7.36 14.13 5.42
N LYS A 380 7.16 15.07 6.36
CA LYS A 380 7.12 16.51 6.13
C LYS A 380 8.50 17.11 6.35
N GLU A 381 9.00 17.81 5.34
CA GLU A 381 10.21 18.62 5.42
C GLU A 381 9.93 19.97 4.80
N ASP A 382 10.65 20.99 5.26
CA ASP A 382 10.48 22.36 4.79
C ASP A 382 10.82 22.51 3.30
N GLY A 383 10.31 23.58 2.71
CA GLY A 383 10.65 24.00 1.37
C GLY A 383 11.98 24.75 1.38
N ALA A 384 12.32 25.34 0.24
CA ALA A 384 13.49 26.20 0.19
C ALA A 384 13.32 27.35 1.18
N ASN A 385 14.44 27.79 1.77
CA ASN A 385 14.49 28.88 2.72
C ASN A 385 13.66 28.66 4.00
N GLY A 386 13.39 27.40 4.37
CA GLY A 386 12.61 27.08 5.58
C GLY A 386 11.11 27.39 5.43
N ASN A 387 10.61 27.45 4.20
CA ASN A 387 9.19 27.65 3.94
C ASN A 387 8.39 26.46 4.50
N HIS A 388 7.51 26.70 5.48
CA HIS A 388 6.65 25.68 6.07
C HIS A 388 5.23 25.66 5.46
N ASP A 389 4.87 26.63 4.62
CA ASP A 389 3.55 26.72 3.96
C ASP A 389 3.27 25.54 3.03
N ILE A 390 4.30 24.81 2.64
CA ILE A 390 4.24 23.60 1.81
C ILE A 390 3.67 22.38 2.54
N TRP A 391 3.65 22.38 3.89
CA TRP A 391 3.14 21.28 4.70
C TRP A 391 2.19 21.75 5.81
N SER A 392 2.34 22.96 6.32
CA SER A 392 1.49 23.50 7.37
C SER A 392 0.07 23.76 6.87
N CYS A 393 -0.93 23.37 7.65
CA CYS A 393 -2.34 23.60 7.35
C CYS A 393 -2.81 25.05 7.51
N ILE A 394 -1.96 25.92 8.06
CA ILE A 394 -2.20 27.36 8.20
C ILE A 394 -0.97 28.16 7.74
N ARG A 395 -1.17 29.42 7.39
CA ARG A 395 -0.09 30.37 7.12
C ARG A 395 -0.35 31.71 7.78
N GLY A 396 0.71 32.43 8.12
CA GLY A 396 0.62 33.78 8.70
C GLY A 396 0.19 34.81 7.65
N VAL A 397 -0.70 35.74 8.04
CA VAL A 397 -1.20 36.82 7.18
C VAL A 397 -1.21 38.16 7.90
N GLY A 398 -1.25 39.26 7.14
CA GLY A 398 -1.32 40.62 7.69
C GLY A 398 0.03 41.24 8.04
N GLU A 399 0.01 42.40 8.70
CA GLU A 399 1.21 43.17 9.09
C GLU A 399 2.02 42.52 10.22
N HIS A 400 1.34 41.71 11.05
CA HIS A 400 1.93 40.94 12.14
C HIS A 400 1.63 39.45 11.92
N PRO A 401 2.26 38.83 10.91
CA PRO A 401 1.95 37.46 10.55
C PRO A 401 2.26 36.53 11.72
N TRP A 402 1.40 35.53 11.90
CA TRP A 402 1.66 34.44 12.83
C TRP A 402 3.00 33.78 12.53
N MET A 403 3.77 33.53 13.57
CA MET A 403 5.04 32.81 13.51
C MET A 403 4.84 31.42 14.07
N MET A 404 5.23 30.40 13.30
CA MET A 404 5.11 29.00 13.70
C MET A 404 5.85 28.74 15.02
N PRO A 405 5.16 28.27 16.08
CA PRO A 405 5.80 27.89 17.33
C PRO A 405 6.73 26.69 17.15
N GLN A 406 7.85 26.67 17.88
CA GLN A 406 8.79 25.56 17.86
C GLN A 406 8.15 24.18 18.16
N PRO A 407 7.18 24.05 19.11
CA PRO A 407 6.51 22.77 19.34
C PRO A 407 5.81 22.20 18.10
N TRP A 408 5.12 23.05 17.32
CA TRP A 408 4.47 22.70 16.05
C TRP A 408 5.48 22.20 15.02
N TYR A 409 6.65 22.84 14.97
CA TYR A 409 7.71 22.40 14.08
C TYR A 409 8.28 21.04 14.48
N ASN A 410 8.52 20.85 15.78
CA ASN A 410 9.15 19.65 16.32
C ASN A 410 8.30 18.41 16.11
N ASN A 411 6.98 18.53 16.26
CA ASN A 411 6.07 17.39 16.22
C ASN A 411 5.47 17.10 14.84
N ARG A 412 5.83 17.83 13.78
CA ARG A 412 5.27 17.68 12.42
C ARG A 412 5.30 16.25 11.86
N ASN A 413 6.22 15.41 12.35
CA ASN A 413 6.40 14.00 11.95
C ASN A 413 6.21 13.02 13.12
N ASP A 414 5.64 13.43 14.27
CA ASP A 414 5.49 12.56 15.45
C ASP A 414 4.65 11.31 15.18
N ARG A 415 3.83 11.34 14.12
CA ARG A 415 3.02 10.23 13.64
C ARG A 415 3.77 9.28 12.69
N ARG A 416 5.08 9.47 12.47
CA ARG A 416 5.97 8.62 11.64
C ARG A 416 6.91 7.74 12.47
N ASN A 417 6.58 7.54 13.75
CA ASN A 417 7.35 6.70 14.65
C ASN A 417 7.05 5.22 14.41
N LEU A 418 7.82 4.59 13.51
CA LEU A 418 7.77 3.14 13.31
C LEU A 418 8.56 2.41 14.42
N PRO A 419 8.09 1.24 14.89
CA PRO A 419 8.79 0.47 15.91
C PRO A 419 10.22 0.07 15.49
N PRO A 420 11.14 -0.11 16.46
CA PRO A 420 12.48 -0.61 16.18
C PRO A 420 12.45 -1.92 15.38
N GLY A 421 13.32 -2.02 14.38
CA GLY A 421 13.30 -3.11 13.41
C GLY A 421 12.58 -2.68 12.13
N ILE A 422 11.29 -2.36 12.20
CA ILE A 422 10.45 -2.00 11.04
C ILE A 422 10.83 -0.62 10.48
N GLY A 423 11.11 0.36 11.34
CA GLY A 423 11.57 1.69 10.92
C GLY A 423 13.04 1.75 10.46
N THR A 424 13.73 0.62 10.36
CA THR A 424 15.15 0.62 9.95
C THR A 424 15.25 0.83 8.44
N MET A 425 16.00 1.82 7.96
CA MET A 425 16.24 2.01 6.53
C MET A 425 17.35 1.06 6.04
N ARG A 426 16.97 -0.04 5.38
CA ARG A 426 17.93 -1.03 4.85
C ARG A 426 17.91 -1.11 3.33
N PHE A 427 16.73 -0.98 2.75
CA PHE A 427 16.50 -0.99 1.32
C PHE A 427 15.93 0.36 0.91
N ARG A 428 16.25 0.79 -0.32
CA ARG A 428 15.79 2.05 -0.88
C ARG A 428 15.30 1.88 -2.31
N GLY A 429 14.24 2.61 -2.65
CA GLY A 429 13.80 2.80 -4.03
C GLY A 429 14.57 3.93 -4.71
N ILE A 430 14.26 4.17 -5.98
CA ILE A 430 14.75 5.34 -6.70
C ILE A 430 13.93 6.58 -6.31
N VAL A 431 14.49 7.78 -6.47
CA VAL A 431 13.72 9.01 -6.26
C VAL A 431 12.67 9.13 -7.35
N GLU A 432 11.41 9.37 -6.95
CA GLU A 432 10.29 9.55 -7.88
C GLU A 432 9.37 10.67 -7.39
N ARG A 433 8.71 11.33 -8.35
CA ARG A 433 7.66 12.32 -8.07
C ARG A 433 6.34 11.63 -7.76
N GLN A 434 5.79 11.89 -6.58
CA GLN A 434 4.57 11.22 -6.11
C GLN A 434 3.34 11.50 -6.98
N ASP A 435 3.19 12.71 -7.48
CA ASP A 435 2.09 13.11 -8.36
C ASP A 435 2.15 12.38 -9.71
N LEU A 436 3.33 12.36 -10.34
CA LEU A 436 3.54 11.63 -11.59
C LEU A 436 3.34 10.13 -11.40
N MET A 437 3.82 9.55 -10.30
CA MET A 437 3.63 8.14 -10.00
C MET A 437 2.15 7.81 -9.76
N LEU A 438 1.43 8.67 -9.02
CA LEU A 438 0.00 8.55 -8.79
C LEU A 438 -0.79 8.56 -10.11
N GLU A 439 -0.55 9.54 -10.99
CA GLU A 439 -1.19 9.61 -12.30
C GLU A 439 -0.90 8.37 -13.14
N ASN A 440 0.36 7.95 -13.19
CA ASN A 440 0.78 6.76 -13.95
C ASN A 440 0.11 5.49 -13.45
N ILE A 441 -0.02 5.32 -12.13
CA ILE A 441 -0.70 4.17 -11.53
C ILE A 441 -2.20 4.22 -11.86
N ILE A 442 -2.85 5.38 -11.68
CA ILE A 442 -4.29 5.51 -11.95
C ILE A 442 -4.61 5.26 -13.42
N ARG A 443 -3.81 5.78 -14.36
CA ARG A 443 -3.98 5.51 -15.79
C ARG A 443 -3.88 4.03 -16.13
N ARG A 444 -3.01 3.27 -15.45
CA ARG A 444 -2.91 1.81 -15.63
C ARG A 444 -4.12 1.04 -15.09
N LEU A 445 -4.96 1.67 -14.26
CA LEU A 445 -6.17 1.07 -13.70
C LEU A 445 -7.43 1.34 -14.56
N ILE A 446 -7.32 2.21 -15.57
CA ILE A 446 -8.43 2.51 -16.50
C ILE A 446 -8.72 1.27 -17.35
N MET A 447 -9.99 0.89 -17.44
CA MET A 447 -10.44 -0.22 -18.28
C MET A 447 -10.68 0.21 -19.72
N THR A 448 -11.24 1.40 -19.89
CA THR A 448 -11.57 1.97 -21.20
C THR A 448 -10.28 2.29 -21.95
N LYS A 449 -9.99 1.55 -23.03
CA LYS A 449 -8.96 1.98 -23.97
C LYS A 449 -9.48 3.23 -24.69
N ARG A 450 -8.85 4.37 -24.43
CA ARG A 450 -9.11 5.64 -25.12
C ARG A 450 -8.29 5.73 -26.39
#